data_AF-A0A382FK05-F1
#
_entry.id   AF-A0A382FK05-F1
#
_cell.length_a   1.000
_cell.length_b   1.000
_cell.length_c   1.000
_cell.angle_alpha   90.00
_cell.angle_beta   90.00
_cell.angle_gamma   90.00
#
_symmetry.space_group_name_H-M   'P 1'
#
loop_
_entity.id
_entity.type
_entity.pdbx_description
1 polymer ?
#
loop_
_entity_poly.entity_id
_entity_poly.type
_entity_poly.pdbx_seq_one_letter_code
_entity_poly.pdbx_strand_id
1 'polypeptide(L)'
;MSSTNRQNRLLLAEDWKRLYQTFRNAEFRSYDFDSLRRTMIAYIRDNYPEDFNDYIDSSEYLALIDLIAFLGQNIAYRIDLNSRENFLELAERRDSVLRLARLLSYNPKRNQCANGLIKFEAITTTEEVVDSNGTNLANQTIVWNDPTNPDWKEQFEKILNASLPVNSTIGRPIKKDTVEGILTHQYRYRATNVDVPIFTFSKNIDGRNIQFQVVSTDVVDGVIYEEPPLPGNSFAFLFRDDGRGPGSENTGYFSHFRQGVLDQGQFTVDAPSTNQTIAIDAVNVNNTDVWVYQLNS
;
A
#
# COMPACT_ATOMS: atom_id res chain seq x y z
N MET A 1 39.19 -34.35 -59.76
CA MET A 1 38.19 -33.60 -58.95
C MET A 1 38.68 -33.42 -57.51
N SER A 2 39.77 -32.69 -57.29
CA SER A 2 40.32 -32.44 -55.93
C SER A 2 40.72 -30.96 -55.72
N SER A 3 41.02 -30.23 -56.79
CA SER A 3 41.30 -28.79 -56.75
C SER A 3 40.06 -27.92 -56.52
N THR A 4 38.90 -28.25 -57.10
CA THR A 4 37.67 -27.43 -57.01
C THR A 4 37.03 -27.44 -55.61
N ASN A 5 37.06 -28.57 -54.90
CA ASN A 5 36.52 -28.67 -53.54
C ASN A 5 37.40 -27.96 -52.50
N ARG A 6 38.71 -27.85 -52.74
CA ARG A 6 39.62 -27.10 -51.86
C ARG A 6 39.46 -25.59 -52.06
N GLN A 7 39.22 -25.13 -53.29
CA GLN A 7 38.90 -23.72 -53.58
C GLN A 7 37.55 -23.28 -52.98
N ASN A 8 36.47 -24.06 -53.14
CA ASN A 8 35.18 -23.71 -52.53
C ASN A 8 35.21 -23.69 -50.99
N ARG A 9 36.03 -24.53 -50.36
CA ARG A 9 36.20 -24.54 -48.90
C ARG A 9 37.07 -23.39 -48.40
N LEU A 10 37.94 -22.83 -49.25
CA LEU A 10 38.69 -21.60 -48.98
C LEU A 10 37.80 -20.35 -49.13
N LEU A 11 36.88 -20.30 -50.11
CA LEU A 11 35.89 -19.21 -50.21
C LEU A 11 34.88 -19.21 -49.05
N LEU A 12 34.42 -20.38 -48.59
CA LEU A 12 33.51 -20.49 -47.42
C LEU A 12 34.21 -20.17 -46.08
N ALA A 13 35.53 -20.32 -46.00
CA ALA A 13 36.31 -19.99 -44.81
C ALA A 13 36.72 -18.50 -44.74
N GLU A 14 36.44 -17.69 -45.76
CA GLU A 14 36.67 -16.24 -45.74
C GLU A 14 35.41 -15.44 -45.38
N ASP A 15 34.23 -16.05 -45.40
CA ASP A 15 32.96 -15.35 -45.22
C ASP A 15 32.74 -14.85 -43.79
N TRP A 16 33.19 -15.61 -42.78
CA TRP A 16 33.18 -15.13 -41.39
C TRP A 16 34.23 -14.04 -41.17
N LYS A 17 35.40 -14.09 -41.83
CA LYS A 17 36.36 -12.97 -41.80
C LYS A 17 35.78 -11.74 -42.49
N ARG A 18 34.98 -11.91 -43.56
CA ARG A 18 34.28 -10.82 -44.24
C ARG A 18 33.20 -10.19 -43.35
N LEU A 19 32.43 -11.01 -42.64
CA LEU A 19 31.44 -10.58 -41.64
C LEU A 19 32.09 -9.83 -40.46
N TYR A 20 33.25 -10.28 -39.97
CA TYR A 20 34.00 -9.59 -38.91
C TYR A 20 34.79 -8.36 -39.42
N GLN A 21 35.19 -8.32 -40.69
CA GLN A 21 35.88 -7.17 -41.29
C GLN A 21 34.94 -5.99 -41.53
N THR A 22 33.65 -6.23 -41.82
CA THR A 22 32.63 -5.17 -41.93
C THR A 22 32.45 -4.36 -40.63
N PHE A 23 32.84 -4.90 -39.47
CA PHE A 23 32.72 -4.21 -38.17
C PHE A 23 34.04 -3.60 -37.68
N ARG A 24 35.13 -3.65 -38.46
CA ARG A 24 36.44 -3.12 -38.03
C ARG A 24 36.41 -1.62 -37.72
N ASN A 25 35.52 -0.88 -38.38
CA ASN A 25 35.35 0.57 -38.22
C ASN A 25 34.09 0.95 -37.42
N ALA A 26 33.38 -0.01 -36.81
CA ALA A 26 32.17 0.26 -36.06
C ALA A 26 32.48 0.59 -34.59
N GLU A 27 32.17 1.81 -34.15
CA GLU A 27 32.31 2.26 -32.76
C GLU A 27 31.01 1.98 -31.99
N PHE A 28 31.01 0.96 -31.10
CA PHE A 28 29.81 0.46 -30.40
C PHE A 28 29.56 1.06 -29.00
N ARG A 29 30.41 1.99 -28.56
CA ARG A 29 30.40 2.49 -27.17
C ARG A 29 29.82 3.89 -27.02
N SER A 30 29.90 4.71 -28.06
CA SER A 30 29.54 6.13 -28.04
C SER A 30 28.39 6.39 -28.99
N TYR A 31 27.20 6.69 -28.44
CA TYR A 31 25.98 7.00 -29.18
C TYR A 31 25.62 8.50 -29.16
N ASP A 32 26.56 9.35 -28.75
CA ASP A 32 26.40 10.80 -28.81
C ASP A 32 26.40 11.28 -30.26
N PHE A 33 25.74 12.43 -30.47
CA PHE A 33 25.58 13.05 -31.78
C PHE A 33 26.91 13.20 -32.54
N ASP A 34 27.93 13.76 -31.88
CA ASP A 34 29.21 14.08 -32.52
C ASP A 34 29.95 12.81 -32.93
N SER A 35 29.92 11.77 -32.09
CA SER A 35 30.54 10.48 -32.41
C SER A 35 29.81 9.75 -33.54
N LEU A 36 28.48 9.75 -33.56
CA LEU A 36 27.68 9.18 -34.65
C LEU A 36 27.96 9.91 -35.98
N ARG A 37 27.94 11.24 -35.95
CA ARG A 37 28.27 12.10 -37.10
C ARG A 37 29.67 11.79 -37.62
N ARG A 38 30.68 11.77 -36.76
CA ARG A 38 32.08 11.47 -37.14
C ARG A 38 32.21 10.09 -37.76
N THR A 39 31.54 9.08 -37.18
CA THR A 39 31.58 7.70 -37.65
C THR A 39 30.93 7.55 -39.02
N MET A 40 29.78 8.19 -39.23
CA MET A 40 29.10 8.20 -40.54
C MET A 40 29.94 8.88 -41.61
N ILE A 41 30.54 10.05 -41.31
CA ILE A 41 31.45 10.73 -42.24
C ILE A 41 32.66 9.86 -42.57
N ALA A 42 33.28 9.23 -41.57
CA ALA A 42 34.42 8.34 -41.78
C ALA A 42 34.04 7.12 -42.63
N TYR A 43 32.86 6.53 -42.41
CA TYR A 43 32.34 5.42 -43.19
C TYR A 43 32.15 5.80 -44.67
N ILE A 44 31.57 6.98 -44.94
CA ILE A 44 31.36 7.47 -46.31
C ILE A 44 32.70 7.72 -47.00
N ARG A 45 33.66 8.34 -46.31
CA ARG A 45 35.00 8.62 -46.86
C ARG A 45 35.76 7.35 -47.26
N ASP A 46 35.61 6.27 -46.49
CA ASP A 46 36.32 5.01 -46.72
C ASP A 46 35.67 4.19 -47.85
N ASN A 47 34.33 4.22 -47.95
CA ASN A 47 33.59 3.36 -48.89
C ASN A 47 33.19 4.05 -50.20
N TYR A 48 33.06 5.38 -50.21
CA TYR A 48 32.63 6.17 -51.36
C TYR A 48 33.49 7.44 -51.56
N PRO A 49 34.83 7.33 -51.62
CA PRO A 49 35.72 8.49 -51.74
C PRO A 49 35.55 9.24 -53.07
N GLU A 50 35.16 8.57 -54.15
CA GLU A 50 35.06 9.20 -55.47
C GLU A 50 33.73 9.97 -55.65
N ASP A 51 32.66 9.51 -55.02
CA ASP A 51 31.30 10.06 -55.19
C ASP A 51 31.02 11.23 -54.21
N PHE A 52 31.62 11.21 -53.01
CA PHE A 52 31.38 12.21 -51.97
C PHE A 52 32.68 12.87 -51.50
N ASN A 53 32.92 14.09 -52.01
CA ASN A 53 34.14 14.86 -51.74
C ASN A 53 33.91 16.20 -51.02
N ASP A 54 32.65 16.59 -50.78
CA ASP A 54 32.30 17.83 -50.08
C ASP A 54 31.80 17.55 -48.66
N TYR A 55 32.52 18.07 -47.67
CA TYR A 55 32.23 17.93 -46.24
C TYR A 55 32.19 19.30 -45.53
N ILE A 56 31.87 20.37 -46.25
CA ILE A 56 31.73 21.71 -45.67
C ILE A 56 30.45 21.77 -44.81
N ASP A 57 30.50 22.45 -43.67
CA ASP A 57 29.39 22.49 -42.70
C ASP A 57 28.07 23.05 -43.24
N SER A 58 28.11 23.82 -44.33
CA SER A 58 26.93 24.38 -45.00
C SER A 58 26.33 23.47 -46.08
N SER A 59 26.89 22.28 -46.30
CA SER A 59 26.42 21.37 -47.34
C SER A 59 25.11 20.68 -46.94
N GLU A 60 24.16 20.60 -47.88
CA GLU A 60 22.89 19.88 -47.69
C GLU A 60 23.13 18.41 -47.32
N TYR A 61 24.21 17.82 -47.83
CA TYR A 61 24.61 16.45 -47.52
C TYR A 61 24.95 16.26 -46.04
N LEU A 62 25.62 17.24 -45.43
CA LEU A 62 25.99 17.19 -44.03
C LEU A 62 24.77 17.43 -43.13
N ALA A 63 23.85 18.29 -43.55
CA ALA A 63 22.57 18.47 -42.86
C ALA A 63 21.75 17.16 -42.82
N LEU A 64 21.81 16.33 -43.87
CA LEU A 64 21.19 14.99 -43.87
C LEU A 64 21.87 14.05 -42.86
N ILE A 65 23.21 14.03 -42.81
CA ILE A 65 23.97 13.24 -41.85
C ILE A 65 23.64 13.66 -40.42
N ASP A 66 23.55 14.97 -40.17
CA ASP A 66 23.19 15.53 -38.86
C ASP A 66 21.77 15.10 -38.46
N LEU A 67 20.80 15.09 -39.38
CA LEU A 67 19.45 14.58 -39.10
C LEU A 67 19.45 13.09 -38.75
N ILE A 68 20.23 12.28 -39.47
CA ILE A 68 20.36 10.84 -39.20
C ILE A 68 21.08 10.60 -37.86
N ALA A 69 22.11 11.38 -37.54
CA ALA A 69 22.83 11.31 -36.27
C ALA A 69 21.91 11.70 -35.09
N PHE A 70 21.12 12.76 -35.24
CA PHE A 70 20.11 13.15 -34.26
C PHE A 70 19.07 12.03 -34.05
N LEU A 71 18.54 11.44 -35.12
CA LEU A 71 17.62 10.29 -35.03
C LEU A 71 18.30 9.10 -34.34
N GLY A 72 19.54 8.79 -34.71
CA GLY A 72 20.34 7.71 -34.16
C GLY A 72 20.55 7.84 -32.66
N GLN A 73 20.92 9.03 -32.18
CA GLN A 73 21.07 9.30 -30.74
C GLN A 73 19.74 9.10 -29.99
N ASN A 74 18.63 9.61 -30.52
CA ASN A 74 17.31 9.47 -29.89
C ASN A 74 16.87 7.99 -29.80
N ILE A 75 17.11 7.21 -30.85
CA ILE A 75 16.80 5.77 -30.86
C ILE A 75 17.70 5.04 -29.87
N ALA A 76 19.00 5.31 -29.89
CA ALA A 76 19.97 4.68 -28.98
C ALA A 76 19.61 4.93 -27.51
N TYR A 77 19.27 6.18 -27.16
CA TYR A 77 18.81 6.52 -25.81
C TYR A 77 17.55 5.75 -25.40
N ARG A 78 16.56 5.64 -26.29
CA ARG A 78 15.32 4.89 -26.01
C ARG A 78 15.59 3.40 -25.84
N ILE A 79 16.47 2.81 -26.65
CA ILE A 79 16.85 1.41 -26.54
C ILE A 79 17.58 1.16 -25.22
N ASP A 80 18.59 1.97 -24.88
CA ASP A 80 19.33 1.83 -23.62
C ASP A 80 18.40 1.91 -22.41
N LEU A 81 17.51 2.92 -22.38
CA LEU A 81 16.52 3.06 -21.31
C LEU A 81 15.61 1.84 -21.22
N ASN A 82 15.07 1.36 -22.34
CA ASN A 82 14.21 0.18 -22.34
C ASN A 82 14.97 -1.10 -21.95
N SER A 83 16.24 -1.23 -22.30
CA SER A 83 17.09 -2.36 -21.93
C SER A 83 17.39 -2.38 -20.44
N ARG A 84 17.72 -1.24 -19.83
CA ARG A 84 17.97 -1.11 -18.38
C ARG A 84 16.74 -1.47 -17.55
N GLU A 85 15.57 -1.04 -18.00
CA GLU A 85 14.29 -1.28 -17.32
C GLU A 85 13.89 -2.77 -17.24
N ASN A 86 14.59 -3.67 -17.96
CA ASN A 86 14.38 -5.12 -17.85
C ASN A 86 15.19 -5.78 -16.73
N PHE A 87 16.17 -5.10 -16.14
CA PHE A 87 17.02 -5.65 -15.09
C PHE A 87 16.72 -4.97 -13.76
N LEU A 88 16.47 -5.76 -12.72
CA LEU A 88 16.02 -5.24 -11.42
C LEU A 88 17.04 -4.27 -10.79
N GLU A 89 18.34 -4.52 -10.99
CA GLU A 89 19.43 -3.67 -10.49
C GLU A 89 19.54 -2.33 -11.23
N LEU A 90 19.12 -2.28 -12.50
CA LEU A 90 19.31 -1.12 -13.39
C LEU A 90 18.03 -0.33 -13.66
N ALA A 91 16.86 -0.88 -13.30
CA ALA A 91 15.57 -0.24 -13.54
C ALA A 91 15.39 0.96 -12.61
N GLU A 92 15.00 2.11 -13.18
CA GLU A 92 14.78 3.34 -12.42
C GLU A 92 13.27 3.63 -12.24
N ARG A 93 12.43 3.24 -13.20
CA ARG A 93 10.99 3.45 -13.07
C ARG A 93 10.40 2.48 -12.05
N ARG A 94 9.65 3.04 -11.10
CA ARG A 94 8.92 2.28 -10.06
C ARG A 94 8.09 1.14 -10.66
N ASP A 95 7.38 1.37 -11.75
CA ASP A 95 6.51 0.36 -12.34
C ASP A 95 7.28 -0.85 -12.87
N SER A 96 8.44 -0.64 -13.50
CA SER A 96 9.28 -1.74 -13.98
C SER A 96 9.86 -2.53 -12.82
N VAL A 97 10.36 -1.85 -11.77
CA VAL A 97 10.85 -2.49 -10.54
C VAL A 97 9.74 -3.32 -9.89
N LEU A 98 8.53 -2.79 -9.75
CA LEU A 98 7.40 -3.52 -9.16
C LEU A 98 6.98 -4.72 -10.01
N ARG A 99 7.02 -4.63 -11.34
CA ARG A 99 6.74 -5.75 -12.24
C ARG A 99 7.80 -6.85 -12.15
N LEU A 100 9.08 -6.47 -12.14
CA LEU A 100 10.19 -7.40 -11.97
C LEU A 100 10.18 -8.06 -10.59
N ALA A 101 9.85 -7.32 -9.54
CA ALA A 101 9.72 -7.87 -8.20
C ALA A 101 8.58 -8.90 -8.10
N ARG A 102 7.45 -8.67 -8.79
CA ARG A 102 6.36 -9.64 -8.88
C ARG A 102 6.76 -10.94 -9.58
N LEU A 103 7.67 -10.89 -10.57
CA LEU A 103 8.23 -12.10 -11.19
C LEU A 103 9.01 -12.95 -10.17
N LEU A 104 9.65 -12.30 -9.19
CA LEU A 104 10.32 -12.94 -8.06
C LEU A 104 9.37 -13.29 -6.91
N SER A 105 8.06 -13.33 -7.17
CA SER A 105 7.00 -13.57 -6.18
C SER A 105 6.97 -12.54 -5.04
N TYR A 106 7.65 -11.39 -5.18
CA TYR A 106 7.55 -10.30 -4.23
C TYR A 106 6.38 -9.39 -4.60
N ASN A 107 5.37 -9.40 -3.74
CA ASN A 107 4.26 -8.46 -3.84
C ASN A 107 4.52 -7.26 -2.92
N PRO A 108 4.67 -6.03 -3.46
CA PRO A 108 4.85 -4.84 -2.65
C PRO A 108 3.64 -4.64 -1.74
N LYS A 109 3.88 -4.39 -0.46
CA LYS A 109 2.81 -4.06 0.50
C LYS A 109 2.33 -2.63 0.26
N ARG A 110 1.04 -2.40 0.48
CA ARG A 110 0.45 -1.04 0.48
C ARG A 110 0.86 -0.28 1.75
N ASN A 111 0.50 1.00 1.81
CA ASN A 111 0.61 1.80 3.03
C ASN A 111 -0.11 1.08 4.19
N GLN A 112 0.52 1.07 5.36
CA GLN A 112 -0.14 0.63 6.59
C GLN A 112 -0.63 1.87 7.33
N CYS A 113 -1.91 1.89 7.68
CA CYS A 113 -2.49 2.93 8.50
C CYS A 113 -2.01 2.80 9.95
N ALA A 114 -1.83 3.92 10.65
CA ALA A 114 -1.60 3.87 12.08
C ALA A 114 -2.84 3.30 12.78
N ASN A 115 -2.63 2.36 13.70
CA ASN A 115 -3.69 1.76 14.50
C ASN A 115 -3.22 1.56 15.94
N GLY A 116 -4.15 1.30 16.83
CA GLY A 116 -3.84 1.01 18.22
C GLY A 116 -5.08 0.88 19.07
N LEU A 117 -4.85 0.77 20.37
CA LEU A 117 -5.89 0.75 21.38
C LEU A 117 -5.90 2.08 22.13
N ILE A 118 -7.09 2.64 22.32
CA ILE A 118 -7.31 3.80 23.19
C ILE A 118 -8.00 3.33 24.46
N LYS A 119 -7.45 3.70 25.61
CA LYS A 119 -7.97 3.33 26.94
C LYS A 119 -9.08 4.30 27.37
N PHE A 120 -10.09 3.79 28.04
CA PHE A 120 -11.10 4.62 28.69
C PHE A 120 -10.54 5.14 30.02
N GLU A 121 -10.38 6.46 30.13
CA GLU A 121 -9.89 7.10 31.36
C GLU A 121 -11.03 7.52 32.29
N ALA A 122 -12.16 7.95 31.73
CA ALA A 122 -13.31 8.40 32.49
C ALA A 122 -14.61 8.07 31.76
N ILE A 123 -15.69 7.90 32.54
CA ILE A 123 -17.04 7.64 32.03
C ILE A 123 -18.02 8.58 32.73
N THR A 124 -19.00 9.05 31.97
CA THR A 124 -20.17 9.77 32.48
C THR A 124 -21.42 9.19 31.84
N THR A 125 -22.55 9.23 32.56
CA THR A 125 -23.86 8.84 32.03
C THR A 125 -24.88 9.93 32.29
N THR A 126 -25.89 10.05 31.44
CA THR A 126 -27.06 10.92 31.67
C THR A 126 -28.23 10.15 32.29
N GLU A 127 -28.18 8.82 32.30
CA GLU A 127 -29.22 7.96 32.87
C GLU A 127 -29.06 7.84 34.39
N GLU A 128 -30.19 7.70 35.09
CA GLU A 128 -30.18 7.44 36.53
C GLU A 128 -29.71 6.02 36.82
N VAL A 129 -28.46 5.90 37.27
CA VAL A 129 -27.85 4.64 37.69
C VAL A 129 -27.48 4.77 39.16
N VAL A 130 -27.99 3.87 40.00
CA VAL A 130 -27.79 3.94 41.47
C VAL A 130 -26.69 2.98 41.90
N ASP A 131 -25.69 3.49 42.62
CA ASP A 131 -24.63 2.68 43.22
C ASP A 131 -25.15 1.83 44.40
N SER A 132 -24.30 0.99 45.00
CA SER A 132 -24.72 0.14 46.12
C SER A 132 -24.97 0.92 47.41
N ASN A 133 -24.52 2.18 47.46
CA ASN A 133 -24.69 3.10 48.57
C ASN A 133 -25.94 4.00 48.41
N GLY A 134 -26.69 3.85 47.31
CA GLY A 134 -27.89 4.64 47.03
C GLY A 134 -27.62 5.99 46.34
N THR A 135 -26.40 6.26 45.90
CA THR A 135 -26.02 7.49 45.19
C THR A 135 -26.37 7.37 43.71
N ASN A 136 -27.00 8.40 43.15
CA ASN A 136 -27.27 8.49 41.72
C ASN A 136 -26.01 8.97 40.97
N LEU A 137 -25.56 8.20 39.98
CA LEU A 137 -24.36 8.44 39.18
C LEU A 137 -24.63 9.29 37.91
N ALA A 138 -25.86 9.75 37.70
CA ALA A 138 -26.20 10.63 36.58
C ALA A 138 -25.38 11.93 36.62
N ASN A 139 -24.80 12.30 35.47
CA ASN A 139 -23.93 13.46 35.24
C ASN A 139 -22.67 13.52 36.12
N GLN A 140 -22.31 12.42 36.77
CA GLN A 140 -21.06 12.31 37.51
C GLN A 140 -19.98 11.70 36.63
N THR A 141 -18.79 12.31 36.63
CA THR A 141 -17.63 11.78 35.93
C THR A 141 -16.88 10.84 36.85
N ILE A 142 -16.85 9.55 36.52
CA ILE A 142 -16.12 8.53 37.26
C ILE A 142 -14.82 8.25 36.53
N VAL A 143 -13.69 8.45 37.21
CA VAL A 143 -12.35 8.26 36.67
C VAL A 143 -11.83 6.85 37.00
N TRP A 144 -11.17 6.22 36.04
CA TRP A 144 -10.55 4.91 36.22
C TRP A 144 -9.40 4.96 37.23
N ASN A 145 -9.41 4.05 38.22
CA ASN A 145 -8.37 3.96 39.25
C ASN A 145 -8.15 5.27 40.05
N ASP A 146 -9.23 5.98 40.37
CA ASP A 146 -9.18 7.19 41.19
C ASP A 146 -8.93 6.84 42.68
N PRO A 147 -7.81 7.29 43.28
CA PRO A 147 -7.51 7.02 44.70
C PRO A 147 -8.42 7.76 45.68
N THR A 148 -9.15 8.78 45.23
CA THR A 148 -10.05 9.59 46.09
C THR A 148 -11.43 9.00 46.25
N ASN A 149 -11.83 8.08 45.35
CA ASN A 149 -13.13 7.43 45.34
C ASN A 149 -12.99 5.92 45.50
N PRO A 150 -13.10 5.34 46.71
CA PRO A 150 -12.95 3.90 46.93
C PRO A 150 -13.90 3.02 46.09
N ASP A 151 -15.07 3.55 45.73
CA ASP A 151 -16.14 2.85 45.00
C ASP A 151 -16.03 3.03 43.47
N TRP A 152 -14.95 3.67 42.98
CA TRP A 152 -14.76 3.99 41.56
C TRP A 152 -15.01 2.79 40.65
N LYS A 153 -14.55 1.60 41.05
CA LYS A 153 -14.64 0.37 40.24
C LYS A 153 -16.09 -0.07 40.07
N GLU A 154 -16.84 -0.11 41.17
CA GLU A 154 -18.25 -0.50 41.14
C GLU A 154 -19.06 0.50 40.30
N GLN A 155 -18.86 1.80 40.54
CA GLN A 155 -19.56 2.86 39.82
C GLN A 155 -19.26 2.80 38.31
N PHE A 156 -18.00 2.59 37.95
CA PHE A 156 -17.56 2.46 36.55
C PHE A 156 -18.19 1.23 35.87
N GLU A 157 -18.14 0.06 36.53
CA GLU A 157 -18.74 -1.18 36.00
C GLU A 157 -20.26 -1.10 35.92
N LYS A 158 -20.93 -0.43 36.87
CA LYS A 158 -22.39 -0.21 36.85
C LYS A 158 -22.82 0.66 35.68
N ILE A 159 -22.13 1.77 35.43
CA ILE A 159 -22.42 2.63 34.29
C ILE A 159 -22.22 1.86 32.98
N LEU A 160 -21.12 1.10 32.86
CA LEU A 160 -20.91 0.24 31.69
C LEU A 160 -22.01 -0.81 31.55
N ASN A 161 -22.40 -1.49 32.62
CA ASN A 161 -23.46 -2.50 32.59
C ASN A 161 -24.81 -1.93 32.13
N ALA A 162 -25.15 -0.68 32.46
CA ALA A 162 -26.35 -0.03 31.98
C ALA A 162 -26.37 0.10 30.44
N SER A 163 -25.19 0.30 29.83
CA SER A 163 -25.02 0.38 28.37
C SER A 163 -24.93 -0.98 27.65
N LEU A 164 -24.82 -2.08 28.38
CA LEU A 164 -24.63 -3.42 27.83
C LEU A 164 -25.96 -4.22 27.76
N PRO A 165 -26.08 -5.21 26.86
CA PRO A 165 -27.20 -6.15 26.86
C PRO A 165 -27.26 -6.95 28.16
N VAL A 166 -28.48 -7.30 28.60
CA VAL A 166 -28.73 -8.04 29.85
C VAL A 166 -27.97 -9.38 29.91
N ASN A 167 -27.73 -10.01 28.77
CA ASN A 167 -27.04 -11.30 28.69
C ASN A 167 -25.52 -11.19 28.52
N SER A 168 -24.97 -9.97 28.39
CA SER A 168 -23.56 -9.70 28.09
C SER A 168 -23.00 -8.58 28.94
N THR A 169 -23.33 -8.62 30.24
CA THR A 169 -22.81 -7.69 31.25
C THR A 169 -21.33 -7.94 31.54
N ILE A 170 -20.66 -6.98 32.18
CA ILE A 170 -19.29 -7.12 32.69
C ILE A 170 -19.18 -8.39 33.52
N GLY A 171 -18.14 -9.19 33.24
CA GLY A 171 -17.97 -10.55 33.76
C GLY A 171 -18.53 -11.67 32.87
N ARG A 172 -19.44 -11.37 31.93
CA ARG A 172 -19.97 -12.30 30.91
C ARG A 172 -19.70 -11.77 29.50
N PRO A 173 -18.45 -11.86 29.03
CA PRO A 173 -18.09 -11.34 27.72
C PRO A 173 -18.70 -12.16 26.57
N ILE A 174 -18.87 -11.53 25.42
CA ILE A 174 -19.38 -12.17 24.20
C ILE A 174 -18.31 -13.11 23.62
N LYS A 175 -17.06 -12.62 23.58
CA LYS A 175 -15.89 -13.40 23.21
C LYS A 175 -14.79 -13.19 24.24
N LYS A 176 -13.96 -14.22 24.41
CA LYS A 176 -12.79 -14.21 25.29
C LYS A 176 -11.63 -14.82 24.53
N ASP A 177 -10.49 -14.16 24.59
CA ASP A 177 -9.25 -14.64 23.98
C ASP A 177 -8.03 -14.14 24.78
N THR A 178 -6.85 -14.69 24.48
CA THR A 178 -5.58 -14.25 25.06
C THR A 178 -4.72 -13.64 23.96
N VAL A 179 -4.52 -12.33 24.02
CA VAL A 179 -3.79 -11.54 23.01
C VAL A 179 -2.49 -11.09 23.66
N GLU A 180 -1.35 -11.53 23.13
CA GLU A 180 0.00 -11.21 23.67
C GLU A 180 0.16 -11.58 25.16
N GLY A 181 -0.48 -12.67 25.60
CA GLY A 181 -0.43 -13.12 27.00
C GLY A 181 -1.33 -12.32 27.95
N ILE A 182 -2.13 -11.37 27.43
CA ILE A 182 -3.09 -10.59 28.21
C ILE A 182 -4.50 -11.10 27.92
N LEU A 183 -5.26 -11.35 28.99
CA LEU A 183 -6.63 -11.82 28.86
C LEU A 183 -7.51 -10.69 28.32
N THR A 184 -8.18 -10.95 27.21
CA THR A 184 -8.99 -9.96 26.49
C THR A 184 -10.43 -10.46 26.39
N HIS A 185 -11.35 -9.61 26.84
CA HIS A 185 -12.79 -9.85 26.85
C HIS A 185 -13.47 -8.85 25.94
N GLN A 186 -14.30 -9.31 25.01
CA GLN A 186 -15.06 -8.45 24.12
C GLN A 186 -16.46 -8.20 24.70
N TYR A 187 -16.86 -6.93 24.70
CA TYR A 187 -18.19 -6.47 25.06
C TYR A 187 -18.77 -5.64 23.91
N ARG A 188 -20.09 -5.63 23.79
CA ARG A 188 -20.80 -4.88 22.75
C ARG A 188 -21.91 -4.07 23.39
N TYR A 189 -21.98 -2.80 23.05
CA TYR A 189 -23.05 -1.93 23.54
C TYR A 189 -24.41 -2.40 23.02
N ARG A 190 -25.44 -2.13 23.81
CA ARG A 190 -26.82 -2.22 23.36
C ARG A 190 -27.15 -0.94 22.61
N ALA A 191 -27.07 -0.96 21.28
CA ALA A 191 -27.45 0.16 20.44
C ALA A 191 -28.57 -0.21 19.46
N THR A 192 -29.44 0.75 19.18
CA THR A 192 -30.45 0.70 18.12
C THR A 192 -30.00 1.55 16.92
N ASN A 193 -28.73 1.40 16.54
CA ASN A 193 -28.16 2.19 15.45
C ASN A 193 -28.71 1.68 14.11
N VAL A 194 -28.91 2.60 13.16
CA VAL A 194 -29.22 2.27 11.77
C VAL A 194 -27.95 2.33 10.92
N ASP A 195 -27.02 3.22 11.28
CA ASP A 195 -25.75 3.45 10.60
C ASP A 195 -24.57 2.76 11.31
N VAL A 196 -23.40 2.82 10.69
CA VAL A 196 -22.14 2.32 11.28
C VAL A 196 -21.69 3.26 12.42
N PRO A 197 -21.44 2.75 13.63
CA PRO A 197 -20.98 3.59 14.75
C PRO A 197 -19.51 3.95 14.60
N ILE A 198 -19.24 5.17 14.13
CA ILE A 198 -17.89 5.70 13.91
C ILE A 198 -17.70 6.95 14.74
N PHE A 199 -16.66 6.97 15.56
CA PHE A 199 -16.28 8.15 16.35
C PHE A 199 -14.98 8.70 15.82
N THR A 200 -14.95 9.98 15.44
CA THR A 200 -13.76 10.61 14.87
C THR A 200 -13.02 11.46 15.91
N PHE A 201 -11.70 11.48 15.82
CA PHE A 201 -10.86 12.45 16.51
C PHE A 201 -9.68 12.85 15.61
N SER A 202 -9.01 13.95 15.92
CA SER A 202 -7.84 14.40 15.17
C SER A 202 -6.68 14.70 16.10
N LYS A 203 -5.45 14.45 15.63
CA LYS A 203 -4.22 14.70 16.37
C LYS A 203 -3.19 15.33 15.45
N ASN A 204 -2.53 16.38 15.93
CA ASN A 204 -1.40 16.98 15.22
C ASN A 204 -0.16 16.10 15.43
N ILE A 205 0.38 15.55 14.35
CA ILE A 205 1.59 14.74 14.32
C ILE A 205 2.51 15.35 13.27
N ASP A 206 3.71 15.77 13.68
CA ASP A 206 4.72 16.39 12.80
C ASP A 206 4.18 17.58 11.98
N GLY A 207 3.40 18.46 12.63
CA GLY A 207 2.82 19.65 12.00
C GLY A 207 1.64 19.38 11.08
N ARG A 208 1.25 18.11 10.87
CA ARG A 208 0.07 17.72 10.08
C ARG A 208 -1.06 17.27 11.00
N ASN A 209 -2.28 17.77 10.76
CA ASN A 209 -3.44 17.27 11.46
C ASN A 209 -3.89 15.94 10.84
N ILE A 210 -3.80 14.84 11.58
CA ILE A 210 -4.18 13.51 11.12
C ILE A 210 -5.51 13.13 11.76
N GLN A 211 -6.43 12.63 10.94
CA GLN A 211 -7.73 12.14 11.39
C GLN A 211 -7.68 10.65 11.71
N PHE A 212 -8.34 10.29 12.81
CA PHE A 212 -8.51 8.95 13.31
C PHE A 212 -9.99 8.64 13.55
N GLN A 213 -10.32 7.37 13.46
CA GLN A 213 -11.62 6.82 13.77
C GLN A 213 -11.48 5.72 14.83
N VAL A 214 -12.31 5.79 15.86
CA VAL A 214 -12.54 4.68 16.78
C VAL A 214 -13.55 3.75 16.12
N VAL A 215 -13.19 2.48 16.02
CA VAL A 215 -13.90 1.46 15.25
C VAL A 215 -14.32 0.30 16.15
N SER A 216 -15.37 -0.41 15.74
CA SER A 216 -15.79 -1.61 16.45
C SER A 216 -14.66 -2.64 16.44
N THR A 217 -14.42 -3.26 17.59
CA THR A 217 -13.26 -4.13 17.79
C THR A 217 -13.68 -5.59 17.92
N ASP A 218 -12.97 -6.47 17.22
CA ASP A 218 -13.11 -7.91 17.36
C ASP A 218 -11.81 -8.58 17.80
N VAL A 219 -11.93 -9.75 18.43
CA VAL A 219 -10.81 -10.56 18.89
C VAL A 219 -11.00 -12.00 18.45
N VAL A 220 -10.05 -12.50 17.66
CA VAL A 220 -10.04 -13.88 17.15
C VAL A 220 -8.58 -14.34 17.03
N ASP A 221 -8.32 -15.58 17.42
CA ASP A 221 -7.04 -16.27 17.30
C ASP A 221 -5.84 -15.47 17.86
N GLY A 222 -6.03 -14.80 18.99
CA GLY A 222 -5.00 -14.03 19.68
C GLY A 222 -4.66 -12.71 18.99
N VAL A 223 -5.47 -12.24 18.04
CA VAL A 223 -5.29 -10.97 17.33
C VAL A 223 -6.50 -10.07 17.54
N ILE A 224 -6.23 -8.79 17.82
CA ILE A 224 -7.25 -7.74 17.83
C ILE A 224 -7.31 -7.11 16.45
N TYR A 225 -8.49 -7.05 15.87
CA TYR A 225 -8.71 -6.42 14.58
C TYR A 225 -10.01 -5.61 14.56
N GLU A 226 -10.14 -4.80 13.52
CA GLU A 226 -11.33 -4.01 13.25
C GLU A 226 -12.44 -4.88 12.69
N GLU A 227 -13.61 -4.83 13.32
CA GLU A 227 -14.78 -5.52 12.80
C GLU A 227 -15.26 -4.83 11.51
N PRO A 228 -15.72 -5.58 10.49
CA PRO A 228 -16.30 -4.99 9.31
C PRO A 228 -17.42 -3.98 9.66
N PRO A 229 -17.41 -2.76 9.08
CA PRO A 229 -18.40 -1.71 9.34
C PRO A 229 -19.78 -2.05 8.73
N LEU A 230 -20.49 -2.98 9.36
CA LEU A 230 -21.84 -3.40 8.97
C LEU A 230 -22.87 -2.34 9.40
N PRO A 231 -23.74 -1.87 8.49
CA PRO A 231 -24.87 -1.01 8.86
C PRO A 231 -25.75 -1.68 9.92
N GLY A 232 -26.15 -0.91 10.93
CA GLY A 232 -26.93 -1.40 12.06
C GLY A 232 -26.17 -2.24 13.09
N ASN A 233 -24.85 -2.39 12.95
CA ASN A 233 -24.05 -3.07 13.96
C ASN A 233 -23.85 -2.17 15.19
N SER A 234 -23.80 -2.79 16.37
CA SER A 234 -23.51 -2.08 17.62
C SER A 234 -22.01 -2.08 17.88
N PHE A 235 -21.51 -0.97 18.43
CA PHE A 235 -20.09 -0.80 18.71
C PHE A 235 -19.58 -1.79 19.77
N ALA A 236 -18.48 -2.48 19.46
CA ALA A 236 -17.80 -3.38 20.37
C ALA A 236 -16.46 -2.82 20.87
N PHE A 237 -16.18 -3.06 22.15
CA PHE A 237 -14.96 -2.67 22.85
C PHE A 237 -14.39 -3.86 23.61
N LEU A 238 -13.18 -3.69 24.13
CA LEU A 238 -12.43 -4.72 24.83
C LEU A 238 -12.22 -4.35 26.30
N PHE A 239 -12.18 -5.34 27.16
CA PHE A 239 -11.58 -5.26 28.48
C PHE A 239 -10.34 -6.14 28.50
N ARG A 240 -9.20 -5.57 28.91
CA ARG A 240 -7.94 -6.29 29.03
C ARG A 240 -7.51 -6.31 30.49
N ASP A 241 -6.96 -7.45 30.93
CA ASP A 241 -6.43 -7.62 32.28
C ASP A 241 -5.08 -8.35 32.21
N ASP A 242 -4.03 -7.65 32.62
CA ASP A 242 -2.65 -8.14 32.67
C ASP A 242 -2.25 -8.65 34.07
N GLY A 243 -3.17 -8.64 35.04
CA GLY A 243 -2.93 -9.10 36.41
C GLY A 243 -2.07 -8.17 37.26
N ARG A 244 -1.65 -6.99 36.75
CA ARG A 244 -0.88 -5.99 37.51
C ARG A 244 -1.75 -4.92 38.17
N GLY A 245 -3.07 -5.11 38.11
CA GLY A 245 -4.06 -4.24 38.73
C GLY A 245 -4.42 -3.01 37.89
N PRO A 246 -5.35 -2.17 38.39
CA PRO A 246 -5.99 -1.12 37.60
C PRO A 246 -5.07 0.02 37.14
N GLY A 247 -3.94 0.22 37.84
CA GLY A 247 -2.92 1.21 37.48
C GLY A 247 -2.05 0.81 36.28
N SER A 248 -2.13 -0.45 35.81
CA SER A 248 -1.40 -0.88 34.62
C SER A 248 -1.97 -0.24 33.36
N GLU A 249 -1.09 0.14 32.43
CA GLU A 249 -1.46 0.66 31.11
C GLU A 249 -2.23 -0.38 30.29
N ASN A 250 -2.01 -1.67 30.56
CA ASN A 250 -2.63 -2.78 29.84
C ASN A 250 -3.92 -3.33 30.49
N THR A 251 -4.28 -2.81 31.67
CA THR A 251 -5.49 -3.23 32.38
C THR A 251 -6.56 -2.14 32.32
N GLY A 252 -7.76 -2.50 31.88
CA GLY A 252 -8.90 -1.60 31.75
C GLY A 252 -9.71 -1.84 30.49
N TYR A 253 -10.49 -0.84 30.11
CA TYR A 253 -11.33 -0.88 28.92
C TYR A 253 -10.67 -0.15 27.77
N PHE A 254 -10.73 -0.74 26.58
CA PHE A 254 -10.06 -0.28 25.38
C PHE A 254 -10.98 -0.33 24.17
N SER A 255 -10.80 0.62 23.27
CA SER A 255 -11.36 0.55 21.92
C SER A 255 -10.26 0.61 20.88
N HIS A 256 -10.45 -0.05 19.75
CA HIS A 256 -9.51 0.03 18.64
C HIS A 256 -9.73 1.34 17.86
N PHE A 257 -8.63 1.97 17.45
CA PHE A 257 -8.65 3.12 16.57
C PHE A 257 -7.78 2.88 15.34
N ARG A 258 -8.18 3.53 14.24
CA ARG A 258 -7.52 3.48 12.93
C ARG A 258 -7.35 4.88 12.38
N GLN A 259 -6.25 5.11 11.69
CA GLN A 259 -6.04 6.33 10.92
C GLN A 259 -6.84 6.27 9.63
N GLY A 260 -7.61 7.32 9.36
CA GLY A 260 -8.37 7.46 8.13
C GLY A 260 -9.83 7.81 8.37
N VAL A 261 -10.58 7.77 7.26
CA VAL A 261 -12.01 8.00 7.24
C VAL A 261 -12.66 6.88 6.45
N LEU A 262 -13.71 6.27 7.01
CA LEU A 262 -14.55 5.34 6.27
C LEU A 262 -15.23 6.06 5.09
N ASP A 263 -15.03 5.52 3.90
CA ASP A 263 -15.66 5.98 2.66
C ASP A 263 -16.43 4.83 2.02
N GLN A 264 -17.50 5.16 1.30
CA GLN A 264 -18.38 4.18 0.65
C GLN A 264 -18.48 4.46 -0.85
N GLY A 265 -17.99 3.52 -1.66
CA GLY A 265 -18.22 3.50 -3.11
C GLY A 265 -19.38 2.58 -3.46
N GLN A 266 -20.38 3.09 -4.17
CA GLN A 266 -21.41 2.27 -4.80
C GLN A 266 -21.12 2.14 -6.30
N PHE A 267 -21.30 0.93 -6.84
CA PHE A 267 -21.18 0.68 -8.27
C PHE A 267 -22.34 -0.19 -8.72
N THR A 268 -22.77 0.00 -9.96
CA THR A 268 -23.76 -0.84 -10.63
C THR A 268 -23.12 -1.53 -11.84
N VAL A 269 -23.52 -2.77 -12.10
CA VAL A 269 -23.06 -3.54 -13.26
C VAL A 269 -24.30 -3.88 -14.08
N ASP A 270 -24.60 -3.05 -15.08
CA ASP A 270 -25.82 -3.21 -15.89
C ASP A 270 -25.67 -4.30 -16.97
N ALA A 271 -24.44 -4.56 -17.42
CA ALA A 271 -24.12 -5.56 -18.44
C ALA A 271 -22.87 -6.36 -18.04
N PRO A 272 -23.00 -7.47 -17.29
CA PRO A 272 -21.86 -8.23 -16.81
C PRO A 272 -21.15 -8.96 -17.96
N SER A 273 -19.83 -8.79 -18.07
CA SER A 273 -18.99 -9.61 -18.95
C SER A 273 -18.21 -10.65 -18.15
N THR A 274 -17.83 -11.78 -18.77
CA THR A 274 -17.04 -12.82 -18.11
C THR A 274 -15.70 -12.26 -17.61
N ASN A 275 -15.34 -12.53 -16.35
CA ASN A 275 -14.12 -12.07 -15.69
C ASN A 275 -13.97 -10.53 -15.65
N GLN A 276 -15.07 -9.79 -15.57
CA GLN A 276 -15.03 -8.35 -15.37
C GLN A 276 -14.43 -8.01 -14.00
N THR A 277 -13.35 -7.25 -14.00
CA THR A 277 -12.74 -6.69 -12.79
C THR A 277 -13.15 -5.22 -12.68
N ILE A 278 -13.68 -4.83 -11.52
CA ILE A 278 -14.02 -3.43 -11.23
C ILE A 278 -12.90 -2.86 -10.37
N ALA A 279 -12.28 -1.79 -10.87
CA ALA A 279 -11.27 -1.07 -10.12
C ALA A 279 -11.96 -0.15 -9.10
N ILE A 280 -11.49 -0.18 -7.86
CA ILE A 280 -11.87 0.80 -6.85
C ILE A 280 -11.00 2.04 -7.07
N ASP A 281 -11.59 3.12 -7.57
CA ASP A 281 -10.90 4.39 -7.79
C ASP A 281 -10.89 5.24 -6.52
N ALA A 282 -10.17 4.75 -5.51
CA ALA A 282 -9.96 5.47 -4.26
C ALA A 282 -8.48 5.48 -3.90
N VAL A 283 -7.99 6.65 -3.47
CA VAL A 283 -6.59 6.86 -3.10
C VAL A 283 -6.36 6.43 -1.65
N ASN A 284 -5.16 5.94 -1.34
CA ASN A 284 -4.73 5.55 0.03
C ASN A 284 -5.51 4.38 0.66
N VAL A 285 -6.15 3.53 -0.14
CA VAL A 285 -6.83 2.33 0.34
C VAL A 285 -5.82 1.25 0.74
N ASN A 286 -5.83 0.91 2.03
CA ASN A 286 -5.04 -0.17 2.61
C ASN A 286 -5.65 -1.55 2.26
N ASN A 287 -4.84 -2.60 2.32
CA ASN A 287 -5.29 -3.98 2.03
C ASN A 287 -6.25 -4.55 3.08
N THR A 288 -6.19 -4.07 4.33
CA THR A 288 -7.00 -4.62 5.44
C THR A 288 -8.35 -3.93 5.59
N ASP A 289 -8.56 -2.82 4.90
CA ASP A 289 -9.65 -1.87 5.20
C ASP A 289 -10.63 -1.78 4.01
N VAL A 290 -10.89 -2.91 3.35
CA VAL A 290 -11.82 -3.02 2.20
C VAL A 290 -12.86 -4.10 2.49
N TRP A 291 -14.13 -3.71 2.40
CA TRP A 291 -15.27 -4.60 2.65
C TRP A 291 -16.26 -4.54 1.49
N VAL A 292 -16.91 -5.66 1.20
CA VAL A 292 -17.97 -5.78 0.19
C VAL A 292 -19.23 -6.27 0.89
N TYR A 293 -20.31 -5.49 0.79
CA TYR A 293 -21.54 -5.76 1.56
C TYR A 293 -22.67 -6.39 0.76
N GLN A 294 -22.88 -5.93 -0.47
CA GLN A 294 -23.98 -6.41 -1.29
C GLN A 294 -23.54 -6.54 -2.75
N LEU A 295 -23.76 -7.72 -3.29
CA LEU A 295 -23.92 -7.93 -4.72
C LEU A 295 -25.44 -7.93 -4.91
N ASN A 296 -25.98 -7.11 -5.83
CA ASN A 296 -27.43 -7.04 -6.06
C ASN A 296 -28.04 -8.44 -6.09
N SER A 297 -29.09 -8.64 -5.29
CA SER A 297 -29.91 -9.85 -5.26
C SER A 297 -30.79 -9.94 -6.49
#